data_AF-A0A537RFL2-F1
#
_entry.id   AF-A0A537RFL2-F1
#
_cell.length_a   1.000
_cell.length_b   1.000
_cell.length_c   1.000
_cell.angle_alpha   90.00
_cell.angle_beta   90.00
_cell.angle_gamma   90.00
#
_symmetry.space_group_name_H-M   'P 1'
#
loop_
_entity.id
_entity.type
_entity.pdbx_description
1 polymer ?
#
loop_
_entity_poly.entity_id
_entity_poly.type
_entity_poly.pdbx_seq_one_letter_code
_entity_poly.pdbx_strand_id
1 'polypeptide(L)' 'MALDRAAVAHIAALARIRLSEAELDPLADELSHILTWMEQLYEVDTSGVAPMASVAAAGLPMREDEV' A
#
# COMPACT_ATOMS: atom_id res chain seq x y z
N MET A 1 -2.41 -14.41 1.17
CA MET A 1 -3.69 -14.01 1.83
C MET A 1 -4.73 -13.73 0.75
N ALA A 2 -6.01 -14.02 0.99
CA ALA A 2 -7.09 -13.68 0.04
C ALA A 2 -7.84 -12.43 0.51
N LEU A 3 -8.05 -11.47 -0.40
CA LEU A 3 -8.98 -10.36 -0.21
C LEU A 3 -10.38 -10.76 -0.68
N ASP A 4 -11.40 -10.27 0.02
CA ASP A 4 -12.78 -10.40 -0.41
C ASP A 4 -13.32 -9.09 -1.01
N ARG A 5 -14.48 -9.20 -1.67
CA ARG A 5 -15.20 -8.09 -2.28
C ARG A 5 -15.43 -6.92 -1.30
N ALA A 6 -15.71 -7.21 -0.04
CA ALA A 6 -15.98 -6.19 0.97
C ALA A 6 -14.71 -5.40 1.32
N ALA A 7 -13.57 -6.07 1.45
CA ALA A 7 -12.27 -5.46 1.69
C ALA A 7 -11.85 -4.57 0.51
N VAL A 8 -12.05 -5.01 -0.73
CA VAL A 8 -11.77 -4.20 -1.92
C VAL A 8 -12.64 -2.95 -1.97
N ALA A 9 -13.95 -3.09 -1.73
CA ALA A 9 -14.86 -1.94 -1.67
C ALA A 9 -14.47 -0.95 -0.57
N HIS A 10 -14.02 -1.45 0.58
CA HIS A 10 -13.55 -0.61 1.68
C HIS A 10 -12.28 0.17 1.32
N ILE A 11 -11.28 -0.50 0.72
CA ILE A 11 -10.03 0.14 0.26
C ILE A 11 -10.33 1.18 -0.82
N ALA A 12 -11.20 0.85 -1.78
CA ALA A 12 -11.61 1.78 -2.83
C ALA A 12 -12.26 3.05 -2.25
N ALA A 13 -13.10 2.92 -1.23
CA ALA A 13 -13.69 4.05 -0.53
C ALA A 13 -12.63 4.92 0.19
N LEU A 14 -11.64 4.31 0.85
CA LEU A 14 -10.52 5.02 1.48
C LEU A 14 -9.69 5.79 0.44
N ALA A 15 -9.44 5.19 -0.71
CA ALA A 15 -8.71 5.78 -1.83
C ALA A 15 -9.55 6.76 -2.68
N ARG A 16 -10.85 6.89 -2.40
CA ARG A 16 -11.82 7.69 -3.18
C ARG A 16 -11.93 7.25 -4.66
N ILE A 17 -11.76 5.97 -4.91
CA ILE A 17 -11.92 5.36 -6.23
C ILE A 17 -13.32 4.78 -6.33
N ARG A 18 -14.10 5.22 -7.31
CA ARG A 18 -15.42 4.62 -7.57
C ARG A 18 -15.22 3.37 -8.42
N LEU A 19 -15.74 2.25 -7.93
CA LEU A 19 -15.81 0.99 -8.65
C LEU A 19 -17.27 0.62 -8.88
N SER A 20 -17.54 -0.01 -10.01
CA SER A 20 -18.80 -0.68 -10.29
C SER A 20 -18.83 -2.07 -9.66
N GLU A 21 -20.05 -2.59 -9.48
CA GLU A 21 -20.28 -3.95 -8.95
C GLU A 21 -19.50 -5.04 -9.69
N ALA A 22 -19.40 -4.92 -11.03
CA ALA A 22 -18.73 -5.90 -11.88
C ALA A 22 -17.19 -5.85 -11.77
N GLU A 23 -16.62 -4.76 -11.27
CA GLU A 23 -15.16 -4.60 -11.12
C GLU A 23 -14.64 -5.15 -9.81
N LEU A 24 -15.50 -5.37 -8.81
CA LEU A 24 -15.05 -5.71 -7.46
C LEU A 24 -14.45 -7.12 -7.35
N ASP A 25 -15.10 -8.13 -7.93
CA ASP A 25 -14.63 -9.51 -7.85
C ASP A 25 -13.34 -9.74 -8.64
N PRO A 26 -13.20 -9.28 -9.91
CA PRO A 26 -11.94 -9.38 -10.64
C PRO A 26 -10.79 -8.67 -9.91
N LEU A 27 -11.06 -7.49 -9.34
CA LEU A 27 -10.04 -6.73 -8.63
C LEU A 27 -9.63 -7.40 -7.31
N ALA A 28 -10.54 -8.10 -6.64
CA ALA A 28 -10.22 -8.89 -5.45
C ALA A 28 -9.23 -10.02 -5.76
N ASP A 29 -9.43 -10.71 -6.88
CA ASP A 29 -8.52 -11.78 -7.33
C ASP A 29 -7.14 -11.22 -7.69
N GLU A 30 -7.11 -10.13 -8.47
CA GLU A 30 -5.85 -9.47 -8.88
C GLU A 30 -5.05 -8.97 -7.67
N LEU A 31 -5.70 -8.29 -6.72
CA LEU A 31 -5.04 -7.80 -5.51
C LEU A 31 -4.56 -8.95 -4.61
N SER A 32 -5.32 -10.04 -4.52
CA SER A 32 -4.91 -11.25 -3.78
C SER A 32 -3.64 -11.87 -4.37
N HIS A 33 -3.51 -11.89 -5.71
CA HIS A 33 -2.29 -12.36 -6.38
C HIS A 33 -1.08 -11.47 -6.06
N ILE A 34 -1.25 -10.14 -6.10
CA ILE A 34 -0.17 -9.19 -5.77
C ILE A 34 0.31 -9.38 -4.32
N LEU A 35 -0.63 -9.49 -3.37
CA LEU A 35 -0.28 -9.69 -1.96
C LEU A 35 0.43 -11.03 -1.74
N THR A 36 -0.05 -12.10 -2.39
CA THR A 36 0.62 -13.41 -2.32
C THR A 36 2.03 -13.34 -2.91
N TRP A 37 2.24 -12.60 -4.00
CA TRP A 37 3.58 -12.40 -4.55
C TRP A 37 4.51 -11.64 -3.58
N MET A 38 4.00 -10.63 -2.86
CA MET A 38 4.74 -9.88 -1.84
C MET A 38 5.16 -10.73 -0.64
N GLU A 39 4.47 -11.84 -0.34
CA GLU A 39 4.81 -12.70 0.80
C GLU A 39 6.23 -13.28 0.71
N GLN A 40 6.82 -13.36 -0.49
CA GLN A 40 8.23 -13.72 -0.68
C GLN A 40 9.20 -12.82 0.10
N LEU A 41 8.83 -11.57 0.37
CA LEU A 41 9.68 -10.65 1.14
C LEU A 41 9.82 -11.07 2.61
N TYR A 42 8.91 -11.88 3.14
CA TYR A 42 9.01 -12.39 4.52
C TYR A 42 10.15 -13.40 4.73
N GLU A 43 10.74 -13.94 3.66
CA GLU A 43 11.88 -14.86 3.74
C GLU A 43 13.17 -14.15 4.20
N VAL A 44 13.21 -12.82 4.13
CA VAL A 44 14.39 -12.02 4.49
C VAL A 44 14.27 -11.52 5.93
N ASP A 45 15.25 -11.84 6.78
CA ASP A 45 15.33 -11.31 8.14
C ASP A 45 15.69 -9.81 8.12
N THR A 46 14.83 -9.01 8.73
CA THR A 46 14.99 -7.55 8.87
C THR A 46 15.23 -7.14 10.33
N SER A 47 15.52 -8.10 11.22
CA SER A 47 15.83 -7.83 12.63
C SER A 47 17.03 -6.88 12.76
N GLY A 48 16.83 -5.80 13.51
CA GLY A 48 17.85 -4.77 13.73
C GLY A 48 18.08 -3.82 12.54
N VAL A 49 17.36 -3.96 11.43
CA VAL A 49 17.43 -3.05 10.29
C VAL A 49 16.42 -1.90 10.49
N ALA A 50 16.90 -0.66 10.48
CA ALA A 50 16.03 0.51 10.56
C ALA A 50 15.27 0.71 9.22
N PRO A 51 13.98 1.08 9.26
CA PRO A 51 13.21 1.37 8.05
C PRO A 51 13.76 2.62 7.34
N MET A 52 13.81 2.58 6.01
CA MET A 52 14.31 3.67 5.17
C MET A 52 13.13 4.46 4.57
N ALA A 53 12.97 5.73 4.96
CA ALA A 53 11.93 6.61 4.43
C ALA A 53 12.39 7.45 3.21
N SER A 54 13.69 7.75 3.12
CA SER A 54 14.31 8.50 2.02
C SER A 54 15.70 7.92 1.78
N VAL A 55 16.10 7.83 0.51
CA VAL A 55 17.47 7.45 0.12
C VAL A 55 18.48 8.58 0.40
N ALA A 56 18.00 9.82 0.48
CA ALA A 56 18.82 10.99 0.78
C ALA A 56 18.75 11.32 2.27
N ALA A 57 19.92 11.52 2.89
CA ALA A 57 20.04 12.08 4.23
C ALA A 57 19.81 13.60 4.17
N ALA A 58 18.55 14.01 4.19
CA ALA A 58 18.15 15.42 4.20
C ALA A 58 17.49 15.78 5.53
N GLY A 59 17.82 16.96 6.04
CA GLY A 59 17.06 17.57 7.14
C GLY A 59 15.67 18.00 6.69
N LEU A 60 14.82 18.41 7.63
CA LEU A 60 13.51 18.96 7.30
C LEU A 60 13.69 20.26 6.48
N PRO A 61 13.01 20.39 5.32
CA PRO A 61 13.04 21.63 4.57
C PRO A 61 12.36 22.73 5.39
N MET A 62 13.05 23.85 5.56
CA MET A 62 12.54 25.02 6.25
C MET A 62 11.99 26.02 5.23
N ARG A 63 10.84 26.61 5.54
CA ARG A 63 10.26 27.73 4.80
C ARG A 63 10.46 29.01 5.63
N GLU A 64 10.80 30.11 4.98
CA GLU A 64 10.80 31.43 5.63
C GLU A 64 9.38 31.79 6.10
N ASP A 65 9.27 32.45 7.24
CA ASP A 65 7.97 32.85 7.81
C ASP A 65 7.49 34.18 7.22
N GLU A 66 7.33 34.18 5.90
CA GLU A 66 6.74 35.29 5.14
C GLU A 66 5.32 34.93 4.71
N VAL A 67 4.46 35.95 4.55
CA VAL A 67 3.05 35.84 4.12
C VAL A 67 2.93 36.00 2.62
#